data_AF-A0AAW6HIC4-F1
#
_entry.id   AF-A0AAW6HIC4-F1
#
_cell.length_a   1.000
_cell.length_b   1.000
_cell.length_c   1.000
_cell.angle_alpha   90.00
_cell.angle_beta   90.00
_cell.angle_gamma   90.00
#
_symmetry.space_group_name_H-M   'P 1'
#
loop_
_entity.id
_entity.type
_entity.pdbx_description
1 polymer ?
#
loop_
_entity_poly.entity_id
_entity_poly.type
_entity_poly.pdbx_seq_one_letter_code
_entity_poly.pdbx_strand_id
1 'polypeptide(L)'
;MGNGVDGIIDEGKFEDASGNILTKAGGANIHPLSAKLLWQDTDELVEQVALVNGRVQVKMGRSRGNAVIAVYDKTNPNAEDAKVLWSWHLWCTATPKILEFVTSIYTGNNYKVMDRNLGATATKAYLGTVQGLHYQWGRKDPFSGSLTYDGIRTILYDVRSGQVVYKYSDERVTAGQAISTPSSLYSPRRGLGSESWCTKTTELKYLWGNPDGEQDVFPKETLKSLYDPCPYGYKVAPHDVFKILSKGEIAIFPPAGASLGDMYFIKSYFANGSTFYYDNAGIDETKLIYLPETYRPNGDGIKLGKRGVYWCSSPHPADKEHSGLMFNFHPYTAMDFEYNIYNPVVTSTPASIRCVKE
;
A
#
# COMPACT_ATOMS: atom_id res chain seq x y z
N MET A 1 -11.84 5.18 1.61
CA MET A 1 -10.90 4.64 2.62
C MET A 1 -10.31 5.80 3.41
N GLY A 2 -9.91 5.58 4.67
CA GLY A 2 -9.42 6.61 5.61
C GLY A 2 -10.26 6.69 6.89
N ASN A 3 -9.64 7.17 7.98
CA ASN A 3 -10.24 7.27 9.32
C ASN A 3 -10.57 8.72 9.72
N GLY A 4 -10.50 9.67 8.78
CA GLY A 4 -10.77 11.09 9.05
C GLY A 4 -9.91 11.66 10.18
N VAL A 5 -10.50 12.56 10.97
CA VAL A 5 -9.86 13.17 12.15
C VAL A 5 -9.48 12.14 13.23
N ASP A 6 -10.21 11.02 13.32
CA ASP A 6 -9.94 9.96 14.30
C ASP A 6 -8.61 9.25 14.03
N GLY A 7 -8.08 9.38 12.81
CA GLY A 7 -6.76 8.91 12.41
C GLY A 7 -5.62 9.90 12.65
N ILE A 8 -5.84 11.05 13.30
CA ILE A 8 -4.74 11.94 13.71
C ILE A 8 -4.17 11.46 15.04
N ILE A 9 -2.86 11.23 15.07
CA ILE A 9 -2.09 10.87 16.27
C ILE A 9 -1.44 12.14 16.81
N ASP A 10 -1.63 12.43 18.10
CA ASP A 10 -1.26 13.73 18.70
C ASP A 10 0.25 14.05 18.58
N GLU A 11 1.10 13.03 18.58
CA GLU A 11 2.56 13.15 18.44
C GLU A 11 3.03 13.32 16.99
N GLY A 12 2.17 12.99 16.01
CA GLY A 12 2.50 13.04 14.60
C GLY A 12 2.22 14.41 13.97
N LYS A 13 3.08 14.84 13.04
CA LYS A 13 2.86 16.07 12.26
C LYS A 13 2.17 15.78 10.93
N PHE A 14 0.86 15.59 11.01
CA PHE A 14 0.01 15.40 9.83
C PHE A 14 -0.21 16.72 9.11
N GLU A 15 -0.26 16.71 7.78
CA GLU A 15 -0.49 17.90 6.96
C GLU A 15 -1.76 17.77 6.12
N ASP A 16 -2.45 18.89 5.87
CA ASP A 16 -3.44 19.02 4.81
C ASP A 16 -2.79 19.33 3.45
N ALA A 17 -3.60 19.42 2.38
CA ALA A 17 -3.12 19.74 1.05
C ALA A 17 -2.38 21.09 0.96
N SER A 18 -2.63 22.02 1.88
CA SER A 18 -2.00 23.35 1.96
C SER A 18 -0.76 23.37 2.85
N GLY A 19 -0.37 22.24 3.43
CA GLY A 19 0.78 22.13 4.32
C GLY A 19 0.49 22.62 5.74
N ASN A 20 -0.79 22.86 6.09
CA ASN A 20 -1.17 23.20 7.45
C ASN A 20 -1.09 21.94 8.32
N ILE A 21 -0.61 22.09 9.55
CA ILE A 21 -0.56 20.98 10.50
C ILE A 21 -1.98 20.66 10.99
N LEU A 22 -2.35 19.40 10.86
CA LEU A 22 -3.60 18.85 11.38
C LEU A 22 -3.39 18.34 12.80
N THR A 23 -4.35 18.63 13.67
CA THR A 23 -4.37 18.12 15.05
C THR A 23 -5.74 17.54 15.34
N LYS A 24 -5.83 16.63 16.31
CA LYS A 24 -7.12 16.06 16.71
C LYS A 24 -8.11 17.12 17.19
N ALA A 25 -7.62 18.11 17.94
CA ALA A 25 -8.42 19.25 18.41
C ALA A 25 -8.84 20.22 17.28
N GLY A 26 -7.93 20.49 16.33
CA GLY A 26 -8.21 21.39 15.19
C GLY A 26 -9.04 20.75 14.08
N GLY A 27 -9.13 19.43 14.05
CA GLY A 27 -9.85 18.67 13.02
C GLY A 27 -9.07 18.50 11.72
N ALA A 28 -9.71 17.86 10.75
CA ALA A 28 -9.21 17.63 9.39
C ALA A 28 -10.20 18.17 8.34
N ASN A 29 -10.83 19.32 8.61
CA ASN A 29 -11.88 19.88 7.78
C ASN A 29 -11.32 20.41 6.45
N ILE A 30 -12.04 20.13 5.37
CA ILE A 30 -11.76 20.67 4.04
C ILE A 30 -13.03 21.32 3.49
N HIS A 31 -12.87 22.34 2.63
CA HIS A 31 -13.96 23.08 2.01
C HIS A 31 -13.94 22.91 0.49
N PRO A 32 -14.27 21.72 -0.02
CA PRO A 32 -14.24 21.47 -1.45
C PRO A 32 -15.36 22.21 -2.19
N LEU A 33 -15.07 22.64 -3.42
CA LEU A 33 -16.03 23.28 -4.32
C LEU A 33 -16.41 22.38 -5.50
N SER A 34 -15.64 21.33 -5.78
CA SER A 34 -15.97 20.33 -6.79
C SER A 34 -15.33 18.97 -6.50
N ALA A 35 -15.73 17.96 -7.26
CA ALA A 35 -15.17 16.62 -7.20
C ALA A 35 -15.06 16.01 -8.61
N LYS A 36 -14.06 15.14 -8.83
CA LYS A 36 -13.81 14.52 -10.14
C LYS A 36 -13.15 13.14 -9.99
N LEU A 37 -13.38 12.27 -10.98
CA LEU A 37 -12.61 11.04 -11.19
C LEU A 37 -11.20 11.39 -11.71
N LEU A 38 -10.17 10.94 -11.00
CA LEU A 38 -8.78 11.06 -11.44
C LEU A 38 -8.41 9.96 -12.42
N TRP A 39 -8.73 8.72 -12.06
CA TRP A 39 -8.53 7.57 -12.91
C TRP A 39 -9.37 6.37 -12.44
N GLN A 40 -9.65 5.45 -13.36
CA GLN A 40 -10.19 4.11 -13.12
C GLN A 40 -9.43 3.06 -13.94
N ASP A 41 -9.27 1.85 -13.41
CA ASP A 41 -8.57 0.75 -14.11
C ASP A 41 -9.48 -0.11 -15.00
N THR A 42 -10.79 0.12 -14.88
CA THR A 42 -11.83 -0.55 -15.63
C THR A 42 -12.72 0.54 -16.18
N ASP A 43 -12.83 0.62 -17.50
CA ASP A 43 -13.64 1.64 -18.16
C ASP A 43 -15.11 1.51 -17.70
N GLU A 44 -15.78 2.65 -17.58
CA GLU A 44 -17.15 2.77 -17.07
C GLU A 44 -17.39 2.21 -15.64
N LEU A 45 -16.33 2.00 -14.84
CA LEU A 45 -16.49 1.63 -13.41
C LEU A 45 -17.15 2.75 -12.61
N VAL A 46 -16.73 4.00 -12.83
CA VAL A 46 -17.30 5.22 -12.29
C VAL A 46 -17.90 6.01 -13.45
N GLU A 47 -19.23 6.10 -13.46
CA GLU A 47 -19.99 6.80 -14.50
C GLU A 47 -20.09 8.30 -14.21
N GLN A 48 -20.13 8.69 -12.94
CA GLN A 48 -20.27 10.09 -12.54
C GLN A 48 -19.68 10.33 -11.15
N VAL A 49 -19.08 11.52 -10.98
CA VAL A 49 -18.67 12.06 -9.69
C VAL A 49 -19.24 13.48 -9.56
N ALA A 50 -19.85 13.78 -8.42
CA ALA A 50 -20.36 15.11 -8.12
C ALA A 50 -20.15 15.47 -6.65
N LEU A 51 -19.97 16.75 -6.35
CA LEU A 51 -20.03 17.27 -4.99
C LEU A 51 -21.41 17.92 -4.77
N VAL A 52 -22.19 17.36 -3.85
CA VAL A 52 -23.56 17.81 -3.59
C VAL A 52 -23.75 17.90 -2.07
N ASN A 53 -24.11 19.10 -1.58
CA ASN A 53 -24.37 19.36 -0.15
C ASN A 53 -23.23 18.87 0.76
N GLY A 54 -21.98 19.21 0.40
CA GLY A 54 -20.78 18.83 1.17
C GLY A 54 -20.40 17.34 1.10
N ARG A 55 -21.09 16.53 0.28
CA ARG A 55 -20.81 15.10 0.12
C ARG A 55 -20.43 14.78 -1.32
N VAL A 56 -19.41 13.94 -1.49
CA VAL A 56 -19.09 13.39 -2.80
C VAL A 56 -20.07 12.26 -3.10
N GLN A 57 -20.82 12.40 -4.18
CA GLN A 57 -21.69 11.36 -4.70
C GLN A 57 -21.01 10.73 -5.91
N VAL A 58 -21.00 9.40 -5.94
CA VAL A 58 -20.38 8.62 -7.02
C VAL A 58 -21.44 7.68 -7.59
N LYS A 59 -21.66 7.76 -8.90
CA LYS A 59 -22.48 6.79 -9.62
C LYS A 59 -21.55 5.71 -10.16
N MET A 60 -21.76 4.49 -9.68
CA MET A 60 -20.95 3.32 -10.05
C MET A 60 -21.63 2.54 -11.17
N GLY A 61 -20.83 2.02 -12.10
CA GLY A 61 -21.23 0.98 -13.03
C GLY A 61 -21.33 -0.39 -12.34
N ARG A 62 -21.44 -1.46 -13.14
CA ARG A 62 -21.60 -2.85 -12.63
C ARG A 62 -20.29 -3.64 -12.53
N SER A 63 -19.17 -3.02 -12.92
CA SER A 63 -17.87 -3.66 -13.01
C SER A 63 -17.16 -3.75 -11.65
N ARG A 64 -16.15 -4.61 -11.59
CA ARG A 64 -15.17 -4.63 -10.49
C ARG A 64 -13.92 -3.90 -10.94
N GLY A 65 -13.17 -3.34 -10.00
CA GLY A 65 -11.94 -2.63 -10.31
C GLY A 65 -11.59 -1.60 -9.24
N ASN A 66 -10.77 -0.65 -9.63
CA ASN A 66 -10.28 0.41 -8.79
C ASN A 66 -10.47 1.76 -9.46
N ALA A 67 -10.77 2.76 -8.66
CA ALA A 67 -10.80 4.15 -9.09
C ALA A 67 -10.25 5.06 -8.00
N VAL A 68 -9.71 6.21 -8.40
CA VAL A 68 -9.37 7.30 -7.48
C VAL A 68 -10.21 8.51 -7.84
N ILE A 69 -10.92 9.04 -6.85
CA ILE A 69 -11.65 10.30 -6.94
C ILE A 69 -10.98 11.34 -6.07
N ALA A 70 -11.15 12.61 -6.43
CA ALA A 70 -10.61 13.73 -5.68
C ALA A 70 -11.62 14.87 -5.55
N VAL A 71 -11.45 15.65 -4.50
CA VAL A 71 -12.13 16.93 -4.30
C VAL A 71 -11.17 18.10 -4.44
N TYR A 72 -11.69 19.23 -4.90
CA TYR A 72 -10.89 20.38 -5.31
C TYR A 72 -11.36 21.67 -4.65
N ASP A 73 -10.44 22.63 -4.55
CA ASP A 73 -10.68 23.97 -4.01
C ASP A 73 -11.39 24.93 -4.98
N LYS A 74 -11.50 24.57 -6.27
CA LYS A 74 -12.20 25.36 -7.31
C LYS A 74 -13.50 24.70 -7.75
N THR A 75 -14.44 25.52 -8.24
CA THR A 75 -15.70 25.04 -8.83
C THR A 75 -15.48 24.30 -10.15
N ASN A 76 -14.48 24.69 -10.93
CA ASN A 76 -14.01 23.93 -12.09
C ASN A 76 -12.80 23.06 -11.71
N PRO A 77 -12.95 21.73 -11.58
CA PRO A 77 -11.85 20.83 -11.21
C PRO A 77 -10.80 20.66 -12.33
N ASN A 78 -11.03 21.22 -13.52
CA ASN A 78 -10.07 21.21 -14.64
C ASN A 78 -9.39 22.57 -14.85
N ALA A 79 -9.62 23.56 -13.98
CA ALA A 79 -8.85 24.80 -14.03
C ALA A 79 -7.37 24.49 -13.77
N GLU A 80 -6.47 25.22 -14.42
CA GLU A 80 -5.02 24.99 -14.32
C GLU A 80 -4.51 25.17 -12.87
N ASP A 81 -5.12 26.09 -12.13
CA ASP A 81 -4.84 26.38 -10.73
C ASP A 81 -5.73 25.57 -9.74
N ALA A 82 -6.54 24.62 -10.22
CA ALA A 82 -7.35 23.79 -9.34
C ALA A 82 -6.47 22.80 -8.56
N LYS A 83 -6.59 22.84 -7.24
CA LYS A 83 -5.81 22.05 -6.31
C LYS A 83 -6.64 20.94 -5.69
N VAL A 84 -6.09 19.72 -5.68
CA VAL A 84 -6.71 18.60 -4.96
C VAL A 84 -6.56 18.85 -3.45
N LEU A 85 -7.68 18.81 -2.72
CA LEU A 85 -7.71 18.93 -1.26
C LEU A 85 -7.60 17.56 -0.57
N TRP A 86 -8.16 16.54 -1.21
CA TRP A 86 -8.10 15.15 -0.75
C TRP A 86 -8.54 14.20 -1.86
N SER A 87 -8.10 12.94 -1.77
CA SER A 87 -8.51 11.88 -2.69
C SER A 87 -8.81 10.58 -1.95
N TRP A 88 -9.71 9.80 -2.53
CA TRP A 88 -10.10 8.48 -2.02
C TRP A 88 -9.91 7.44 -3.11
N HIS A 89 -9.38 6.28 -2.71
CA HIS A 89 -9.41 5.07 -3.50
C HIS A 89 -10.72 4.32 -3.25
N LEU A 90 -11.45 4.06 -4.34
CA LEU A 90 -12.64 3.23 -4.43
C LEU A 90 -12.21 1.84 -4.90
N TRP A 91 -12.43 0.83 -4.07
CA TRP A 91 -12.09 -0.55 -4.36
C TRP A 91 -13.36 -1.38 -4.53
N CYS A 92 -13.70 -1.67 -5.79
CA CYS A 92 -14.94 -2.35 -6.16
C CYS A 92 -14.66 -3.84 -6.32
N THR A 93 -14.83 -4.58 -5.22
CA THR A 93 -14.49 -6.01 -5.13
C THR A 93 -15.52 -6.75 -4.30
N ALA A 94 -15.56 -8.08 -4.41
CA ALA A 94 -16.30 -8.88 -3.43
C ALA A 94 -15.65 -8.70 -2.05
N THR A 95 -16.45 -8.60 -0.99
CA THR A 95 -15.96 -8.45 0.38
C THR A 95 -14.78 -9.37 0.66
N PRO A 96 -13.60 -8.84 1.03
CA PRO A 96 -12.44 -9.65 1.36
C PRO A 96 -12.76 -10.62 2.49
N LYS A 97 -12.32 -11.88 2.37
CA LYS A 97 -12.42 -12.83 3.48
C LYS A 97 -11.33 -12.54 4.50
N ILE A 98 -11.59 -12.94 5.74
CA ILE A 98 -10.63 -12.84 6.84
C ILE A 98 -9.94 -14.18 7.01
N LEU A 99 -8.60 -14.15 7.01
CA LEU A 99 -7.73 -15.25 7.39
C LEU A 99 -7.32 -15.02 8.85
N GLU A 100 -7.76 -15.91 9.74
CA GLU A 100 -7.40 -15.84 11.16
C GLU A 100 -6.08 -16.59 11.38
N PHE A 101 -5.00 -15.82 11.46
CA PHE A 101 -3.67 -16.35 11.69
C PHE A 101 -3.57 -16.93 13.09
N VAL A 102 -2.79 -18.01 13.24
CA VAL A 102 -2.49 -18.56 14.57
C VAL A 102 -1.65 -17.54 15.33
N THR A 103 -1.64 -17.60 16.66
CA THR A 103 -0.71 -16.80 17.46
C THR A 103 0.73 -17.13 17.06
N SER A 104 1.50 -16.10 16.71
CA SER A 104 2.92 -16.22 16.36
C SER A 104 3.70 -16.78 17.54
N ILE A 105 4.45 -17.86 17.34
CA ILE A 105 5.35 -18.40 18.36
C ILE A 105 6.57 -17.49 18.62
N TYR A 106 6.80 -16.50 17.76
CA TYR A 106 7.94 -15.58 17.85
C TYR A 106 7.59 -14.29 18.60
N THR A 107 6.37 -13.76 18.40
CA THR A 107 5.98 -12.45 18.93
C THR A 107 4.82 -12.51 19.92
N GLY A 108 4.09 -13.63 19.98
CA GLY A 108 2.88 -13.74 20.79
C GLY A 108 1.67 -12.96 20.24
N ASN A 109 1.83 -12.25 19.13
CA ASN A 109 0.75 -11.54 18.46
C ASN A 109 -0.05 -12.48 17.53
N ASN A 110 -1.31 -12.13 17.27
CA ASN A 110 -2.16 -12.79 16.29
C ASN A 110 -2.86 -11.74 15.41
N TYR A 111 -3.18 -12.11 14.17
CA TYR A 111 -3.72 -11.18 13.19
C TYR A 111 -4.89 -11.77 12.42
N LYS A 112 -5.83 -10.89 12.06
CA LYS A 112 -6.92 -11.19 11.14
C LYS A 112 -6.62 -10.51 9.80
N VAL A 113 -6.12 -11.26 8.84
CA VAL A 113 -5.54 -10.74 7.59
C VAL A 113 -6.54 -10.84 6.44
N MET A 114 -6.56 -9.86 5.53
CA MET A 114 -7.35 -9.99 4.29
C MET A 114 -6.82 -11.11 3.38
N ASP A 115 -7.71 -11.81 2.70
CA ASP A 115 -7.38 -12.88 1.74
C ASP A 115 -6.68 -12.41 0.44
N ARG A 116 -6.61 -11.09 0.20
CA ARG A 116 -6.07 -10.52 -1.04
C ARG A 116 -5.32 -9.20 -0.81
N ASN A 117 -4.51 -8.80 -1.79
CA ASN A 117 -3.87 -7.49 -1.81
C ASN A 117 -4.91 -6.36 -1.85
N LEU A 118 -4.57 -5.22 -1.26
CA LEU A 118 -5.36 -4.02 -1.41
C LEU A 118 -5.44 -3.62 -2.89
N GLY A 119 -6.68 -3.43 -3.38
CA GLY A 119 -6.94 -3.18 -4.80
C GLY A 119 -7.13 -4.43 -5.67
N ALA A 120 -6.92 -5.65 -5.15
CA ALA A 120 -7.14 -6.87 -5.93
C ALA A 120 -8.63 -7.23 -6.07
N THR A 121 -9.04 -7.76 -7.23
CA THR A 121 -10.44 -8.18 -7.48
C THR A 121 -10.62 -9.70 -7.49
N ALA A 122 -9.52 -10.44 -7.33
CA ALA A 122 -9.49 -11.90 -7.25
C ALA A 122 -8.56 -12.41 -6.14
N THR A 123 -8.74 -13.69 -5.80
CA THR A 123 -7.92 -14.45 -4.83
C THR A 123 -7.34 -15.73 -5.43
N LYS A 124 -7.90 -16.20 -6.56
CA LYS A 124 -7.44 -17.41 -7.24
C LYS A 124 -6.05 -17.14 -7.82
N ALA A 125 -5.08 -17.95 -7.41
CA ALA A 125 -3.71 -17.89 -7.92
C ALA A 125 -3.68 -17.86 -9.46
N TYR A 126 -2.63 -17.27 -10.02
CA TYR A 126 -2.38 -17.10 -11.46
C TYR A 126 -3.28 -16.12 -12.21
N LEU A 127 -4.36 -15.62 -11.62
CA LEU A 127 -5.10 -14.51 -12.22
C LEU A 127 -4.32 -13.22 -12.00
N GLY A 128 -4.07 -12.40 -13.02
CA GLY A 128 -3.33 -11.15 -12.84
C GLY A 128 -4.05 -10.14 -11.91
N THR A 129 -5.36 -10.26 -11.74
CA THR A 129 -6.17 -9.40 -10.86
C THR A 129 -6.01 -9.69 -9.36
N VAL A 130 -5.16 -10.66 -8.97
CA VAL A 130 -4.69 -10.85 -7.59
C VAL A 130 -3.65 -9.82 -7.16
N GLN A 131 -2.97 -9.17 -8.11
CA GLN A 131 -1.84 -8.29 -7.84
C GLN A 131 -2.26 -7.04 -7.05
N GLY A 132 -3.39 -6.42 -7.41
CA GLY A 132 -3.90 -5.22 -6.76
C GLY A 132 -3.10 -3.96 -7.12
N LEU A 133 -3.04 -3.02 -6.18
CA LEU A 133 -2.38 -1.72 -6.35
C LEU A 133 -1.16 -1.58 -5.44
N HIS A 134 -0.36 -0.57 -5.74
CA HIS A 134 0.91 -0.32 -5.06
C HIS A 134 0.90 1.06 -4.39
N TYR A 135 1.62 1.19 -3.28
CA TYR A 135 1.65 2.40 -2.47
C TYR A 135 3.09 2.76 -2.14
N GLN A 136 3.41 4.06 -2.07
CA GLN A 136 4.64 4.52 -1.45
C GLN A 136 4.43 4.54 0.07
N TRP A 137 5.48 4.25 0.83
CA TRP A 137 5.35 4.08 2.27
C TRP A 137 4.86 5.35 2.96
N GLY A 138 3.83 5.25 3.80
CA GLY A 138 3.18 6.39 4.45
C GLY A 138 2.16 7.15 3.57
N ARG A 139 1.96 6.79 2.30
CA ARG A 139 0.94 7.40 1.44
C ARG A 139 -0.35 6.59 1.39
N LYS A 140 -1.47 7.30 1.25
CA LYS A 140 -2.80 6.72 1.01
C LYS A 140 -3.12 6.47 -0.47
N ASP A 141 -2.36 7.11 -1.38
CA ASP A 141 -2.68 7.16 -2.81
C ASP A 141 -2.11 5.95 -3.56
N PRO A 142 -2.92 5.21 -4.33
CA PRO A 142 -2.44 4.04 -5.05
C PRO A 142 -1.86 4.34 -6.44
N PHE A 143 -0.99 3.42 -6.87
CA PHE A 143 -0.40 3.34 -8.19
C PHE A 143 -0.71 2.00 -8.86
N SER A 144 -1.18 2.05 -10.10
CA SER A 144 -1.41 0.87 -10.91
C SER A 144 -0.10 0.23 -11.37
N GLY A 145 -0.08 -1.10 -11.31
CA GLY A 145 0.91 -1.93 -11.94
C GLY A 145 0.35 -2.60 -13.19
N SER A 146 0.70 -3.86 -13.38
CA SER A 146 -0.04 -4.75 -14.29
C SER A 146 -1.16 -5.45 -13.54
N LEU A 147 -2.30 -5.65 -14.19
CA LEU A 147 -3.37 -6.56 -13.76
C LEU A 147 -3.35 -7.87 -14.56
N THR A 148 -2.27 -8.12 -15.28
CA THR A 148 -1.94 -9.31 -16.06
C THR A 148 -0.52 -9.77 -15.69
N TYR A 149 -0.13 -10.98 -16.09
CA TYR A 149 1.23 -11.49 -15.87
C TYR A 149 2.13 -11.38 -17.11
N ASP A 150 1.72 -10.58 -18.09
CA ASP A 150 2.52 -10.20 -19.26
C ASP A 150 3.44 -9.01 -18.99
N GLY A 151 3.33 -8.38 -17.81
CA GLY A 151 4.10 -7.19 -17.44
C GLY A 151 3.69 -5.92 -18.16
N ILE A 152 2.55 -5.91 -18.86
CA ILE A 152 2.01 -4.73 -19.52
C ILE A 152 1.28 -3.87 -18.48
N ARG A 153 1.54 -2.57 -18.50
CA ARG A 153 0.88 -1.63 -17.59
C ARG A 153 -0.62 -1.55 -17.87
N THR A 154 -1.39 -1.54 -16.80
CA THR A 154 -2.84 -1.34 -16.85
C THR A 154 -3.16 0.03 -17.44
N ILE A 155 -4.01 0.06 -18.47
CA ILE A 155 -4.54 1.31 -19.02
C ILE A 155 -5.50 1.91 -18.00
N LEU A 156 -5.35 3.20 -17.74
CA LEU A 156 -6.22 3.95 -16.85
C LEU A 156 -7.08 4.92 -17.64
N TYR A 157 -8.32 5.10 -17.21
CA TYR A 157 -9.31 5.92 -17.90
C TYR A 157 -9.77 7.07 -17.01
N ASP A 158 -10.08 8.21 -17.62
CA ASP A 158 -10.93 9.23 -17.00
C ASP A 158 -12.42 8.89 -17.19
N VAL A 159 -13.31 9.82 -16.84
CA VAL A 159 -14.77 9.60 -16.90
C VAL A 159 -15.32 9.63 -18.34
N ARG A 160 -14.51 10.05 -19.31
CA ARG A 160 -14.83 10.12 -20.75
C ARG A 160 -14.07 9.06 -21.56
N SER A 161 -13.57 8.02 -20.90
CA SER A 161 -12.75 6.97 -21.49
C SER A 161 -11.43 7.45 -22.10
N GLY A 162 -10.97 8.66 -21.73
CA GLY A 162 -9.66 9.18 -22.11
C GLY A 162 -8.55 8.50 -21.29
N GLN A 163 -7.42 8.19 -21.92
CA GLN A 163 -6.30 7.55 -21.22
C GLN A 163 -5.61 8.52 -20.25
N VAL A 164 -5.34 8.04 -19.05
CA VAL A 164 -4.64 8.78 -17.99
C VAL A 164 -3.27 8.14 -17.74
N VAL A 165 -2.25 8.97 -17.59
CA VAL A 165 -0.88 8.54 -17.29
C VAL A 165 -0.45 9.14 -15.96
N TYR A 166 0.21 8.34 -15.12
CA TYR A 166 0.82 8.85 -13.90
C TYR A 166 1.91 9.87 -14.22
N LYS A 167 2.05 10.86 -13.33
CA LYS A 167 3.19 11.75 -13.36
C LYS A 167 4.33 11.11 -12.57
N TYR A 168 5.55 11.34 -13.04
CA TYR A 168 6.76 10.89 -12.37
C TYR A 168 7.60 12.11 -12.06
N SER A 169 8.10 12.19 -10.84
CA SER A 169 8.92 13.30 -10.37
C SER A 169 10.14 12.74 -9.63
N ASP A 170 11.29 13.33 -9.88
CA ASP A 170 12.54 13.11 -9.15
C ASP A 170 12.68 14.00 -7.92
N GLU A 171 11.68 14.85 -7.64
CA GLU A 171 11.63 15.70 -6.46
C GLU A 171 11.16 14.94 -5.21
N ARG A 172 11.45 15.56 -4.05
CA ARG A 172 10.90 15.18 -2.75
C ARG A 172 9.88 16.24 -2.35
N VAL A 173 8.77 15.81 -1.75
CA VAL A 173 7.66 16.71 -1.34
C VAL A 173 7.27 16.48 0.12
N THR A 174 6.52 17.39 0.73
CA THR A 174 5.89 17.10 2.03
C THR A 174 4.68 16.16 1.87
N ALA A 175 4.20 15.59 2.98
CA ALA A 175 2.98 14.79 2.96
C ALA A 175 1.76 15.60 2.47
N GLY A 176 1.65 16.88 2.87
CA GLY A 176 0.60 17.77 2.41
C GLY A 176 0.67 18.08 0.91
N GLN A 177 1.87 18.33 0.38
CA GLN A 177 2.07 18.50 -1.06
C GLN A 177 1.68 17.25 -1.85
N ALA A 178 2.00 16.05 -1.34
CA ALA A 178 1.64 14.78 -1.98
C ALA A 178 0.11 14.54 -2.03
N ILE A 179 -0.66 15.07 -1.07
CA ILE A 179 -2.15 15.04 -1.12
C ILE A 179 -2.67 15.78 -2.36
N SER A 180 -2.01 16.87 -2.76
CA SER A 180 -2.42 17.70 -3.90
C SER A 180 -2.13 17.04 -5.25
N THR A 181 -1.37 15.95 -5.26
CA THR A 181 -0.85 15.26 -6.46
C THR A 181 -0.94 13.73 -6.30
N PRO A 182 -2.15 13.19 -6.07
CA PRO A 182 -2.33 11.77 -5.77
C PRO A 182 -1.89 10.84 -6.91
N SER A 183 -1.85 11.32 -8.15
CA SER A 183 -1.38 10.57 -9.33
C SER A 183 0.11 10.83 -9.67
N SER A 184 0.88 11.44 -8.77
CA SER A 184 2.32 11.65 -8.94
C SER A 184 3.10 10.62 -8.13
N LEU A 185 3.93 9.84 -8.81
CA LEU A 185 4.92 8.97 -8.20
C LEU A 185 6.23 9.74 -8.00
N TYR A 186 6.63 9.90 -6.74
CA TYR A 186 7.84 10.63 -6.34
C TYR A 186 8.99 9.65 -6.14
N SER A 187 9.87 9.54 -7.13
CA SER A 187 10.98 8.58 -7.17
C SER A 187 12.31 9.31 -7.34
N PRO A 188 12.80 10.00 -6.28
CA PRO A 188 14.09 10.69 -6.33
C PRO A 188 15.20 9.70 -6.70
N ARG A 189 16.16 10.16 -7.50
CA ARG A 189 17.23 9.32 -8.09
C ARG A 189 16.69 8.08 -8.81
N ARG A 190 15.46 8.12 -9.33
CA ARG A 190 14.78 6.98 -9.99
C ARG A 190 14.75 5.74 -9.09
N GLY A 191 14.61 5.90 -7.79
CA GLY A 191 14.62 4.79 -6.83
C GLY A 191 15.98 4.08 -6.70
N LEU A 192 17.04 4.59 -7.33
CA LEU A 192 18.41 4.06 -7.28
C LEU A 192 19.25 4.71 -6.16
N GLY A 193 18.64 5.09 -5.06
CA GLY A 193 19.35 5.68 -3.93
C GLY A 193 18.54 5.69 -2.65
N SER A 194 19.21 5.99 -1.53
CA SER A 194 18.68 6.04 -0.16
C SER A 194 17.76 7.25 0.10
N GLU A 195 16.93 7.63 -0.87
CA GLU A 195 16.11 8.85 -0.81
C GLU A 195 14.62 8.52 -0.67
N SER A 196 14.01 9.10 0.37
CA SER A 196 12.57 9.08 0.60
C SER A 196 11.84 9.95 -0.41
N TRP A 197 10.59 9.61 -0.74
CA TRP A 197 9.71 10.54 -1.48
C TRP A 197 9.39 11.80 -0.67
N CYS A 198 9.47 11.73 0.67
CA CYS A 198 9.07 12.79 1.57
C CYS A 198 10.28 13.63 2.00
N THR A 199 10.12 14.94 2.14
CA THR A 199 11.14 15.83 2.71
C THR A 199 11.25 15.72 4.24
N LYS A 200 10.15 15.38 4.93
CA LYS A 200 10.05 15.26 6.39
C LYS A 200 10.05 13.78 6.82
N THR A 201 11.23 13.15 6.83
CA THR A 201 11.38 11.70 7.06
C THR A 201 11.06 11.27 8.49
N THR A 202 11.41 12.08 9.49
CA THR A 202 11.12 11.84 10.92
C THR A 202 9.63 11.57 11.20
N GLU A 203 8.75 12.20 10.43
CA GLU A 203 7.30 12.18 10.64
C GLU A 203 6.62 11.00 9.94
N LEU A 204 7.31 10.32 9.01
CA LEU A 204 6.73 9.24 8.21
C LEU A 204 6.22 8.08 9.09
N LYS A 205 6.87 7.83 10.24
CA LYS A 205 6.51 6.77 11.18
C LYS A 205 5.09 6.84 11.73
N TYR A 206 4.51 8.05 11.76
CA TYR A 206 3.13 8.25 12.18
C TYR A 206 2.12 8.04 11.05
N LEU A 207 2.55 8.12 9.79
CA LEU A 207 1.63 8.14 8.66
C LEU A 207 0.88 6.83 8.46
N TRP A 208 1.38 5.69 8.92
CA TRP A 208 0.60 4.44 8.95
C TRP A 208 0.34 3.93 10.38
N GLY A 209 0.48 4.81 11.38
CA GLY A 209 0.03 4.59 12.75
C GLY A 209 0.78 3.50 13.54
N ASN A 210 2.05 3.28 13.23
CA ASN A 210 2.92 2.37 13.97
C ASN A 210 4.27 3.03 14.30
N PRO A 211 4.28 4.14 15.06
CA PRO A 211 5.50 4.90 15.33
C PRO A 211 6.49 4.17 16.25
N ASP A 212 6.01 3.19 17.02
CA ASP A 212 6.79 2.41 17.99
C ASP A 212 7.29 1.08 17.44
N GLY A 213 6.83 0.68 16.24
CA GLY A 213 7.27 -0.55 15.60
C GLY A 213 8.65 -0.39 14.99
N GLU A 214 9.55 -1.34 15.23
CA GLU A 214 10.89 -1.38 14.63
C GLU A 214 11.27 -2.83 14.35
N GLN A 215 12.47 -3.08 13.83
CA GLN A 215 12.95 -4.42 13.47
C GLN A 215 12.75 -5.46 14.59
N ASP A 216 13.02 -5.12 15.84
CA ASP A 216 12.88 -6.05 16.97
C ASP A 216 11.80 -5.63 17.97
N VAL A 217 10.92 -4.70 17.57
CA VAL A 217 9.85 -4.17 18.41
C VAL A 217 8.52 -4.43 17.73
N PHE A 218 7.67 -5.25 18.38
CA PHE A 218 6.40 -5.74 17.83
C PHE A 218 5.22 -5.24 18.69
N PRO A 219 4.79 -3.98 18.55
CA PRO A 219 3.65 -3.46 19.30
C PRO A 219 2.42 -4.34 19.13
N LYS A 220 1.81 -4.72 20.25
CA LYS A 220 0.60 -5.55 20.26
C LYS A 220 -0.57 -4.84 19.56
N GLU A 221 -0.63 -3.52 19.71
CA GLU A 221 -1.64 -2.66 19.11
C GLU A 221 -0.96 -1.57 18.29
N THR A 222 -1.51 -1.31 17.10
CA THR A 222 -1.15 -0.19 16.23
C THR A 222 -2.41 0.59 15.87
N LEU A 223 -2.25 1.85 15.47
CA LEU A 223 -3.35 2.73 15.13
C LEU A 223 -3.58 2.78 13.62
N LYS A 224 -4.82 3.09 13.21
CA LYS A 224 -5.15 3.47 11.84
C LYS A 224 -5.10 4.98 11.70
N SER A 225 -4.13 5.49 10.96
CA SER A 225 -4.04 6.93 10.70
C SER A 225 -4.97 7.39 9.55
N LEU A 226 -5.04 8.70 9.30
CA LEU A 226 -5.70 9.26 8.12
C LEU A 226 -5.00 8.95 6.77
N TYR A 227 -3.70 8.65 6.80
CA TYR A 227 -2.88 8.29 5.63
C TYR A 227 -2.82 6.77 5.39
N ASP A 228 -3.36 5.96 6.29
CA ASP A 228 -3.49 4.52 6.11
C ASP A 228 -4.46 4.21 4.95
N PRO A 229 -4.00 3.53 3.87
CA PRO A 229 -4.81 3.28 2.69
C PRO A 229 -5.85 2.18 2.87
N CYS A 230 -5.82 1.37 3.94
CA CYS A 230 -6.73 0.25 4.09
C CYS A 230 -8.20 0.72 4.29
N PRO A 231 -9.20 -0.11 3.98
CA PRO A 231 -10.61 0.19 4.25
C PRO A 231 -10.87 0.46 5.74
N TYR A 232 -12.03 1.05 6.04
CA TYR A 232 -12.47 1.22 7.43
C TYR A 232 -12.59 -0.14 8.14
N GLY A 233 -12.12 -0.22 9.39
CA GLY A 233 -12.04 -1.46 10.16
C GLY A 233 -10.79 -2.30 9.85
N TYR A 234 -9.86 -1.77 9.06
CA TYR A 234 -8.61 -2.40 8.68
C TYR A 234 -7.46 -1.40 8.64
N LYS A 235 -6.25 -1.84 8.94
CA LYS A 235 -5.01 -1.06 8.95
C LYS A 235 -3.89 -1.77 8.19
N VAL A 236 -2.85 -1.02 7.80
CA VAL A 236 -1.62 -1.59 7.24
C VAL A 236 -0.98 -2.48 8.30
N ALA A 237 -0.66 -3.72 7.92
CA ALA A 237 -0.15 -4.70 8.86
C ALA A 237 1.21 -4.29 9.43
N PRO A 238 1.46 -4.47 10.75
CA PRO A 238 2.81 -4.42 11.28
C PRO A 238 3.64 -5.57 10.66
N HIS A 239 4.96 -5.41 10.65
CA HIS A 239 5.83 -6.32 9.90
C HIS A 239 5.88 -7.75 10.46
N ASP A 240 5.58 -7.94 11.75
CA ASP A 240 5.55 -9.25 12.38
C ASP A 240 4.36 -10.12 11.94
N VAL A 241 3.37 -9.56 11.23
CA VAL A 241 2.31 -10.37 10.58
C VAL A 241 2.90 -11.43 9.65
N PHE A 242 4.03 -11.14 9.01
CA PHE A 242 4.68 -12.05 8.07
C PHE A 242 5.72 -12.95 8.76
N LYS A 243 6.06 -12.68 10.03
CA LYS A 243 7.00 -13.50 10.80
C LYS A 243 6.49 -14.91 11.03
N ILE A 244 5.18 -15.09 11.16
CA ILE A 244 4.54 -16.41 11.30
C ILE A 244 4.75 -17.33 10.10
N LEU A 245 5.03 -16.76 8.92
CA LEU A 245 5.29 -17.55 7.71
C LEU A 245 6.68 -18.19 7.76
N SER A 246 7.57 -17.73 8.64
CA SER A 246 8.98 -18.12 8.69
C SER A 246 9.28 -19.31 9.60
N LYS A 247 10.29 -20.10 9.24
CA LYS A 247 10.90 -21.19 10.01
C LYS A 247 12.04 -20.64 10.87
N GLY A 248 11.70 -20.19 12.06
CA GLY A 248 12.67 -19.73 13.05
C GLY A 248 13.35 -18.41 12.68
N GLU A 249 14.53 -18.18 13.22
CA GLU A 249 15.35 -17.00 12.92
C GLU A 249 16.06 -17.09 11.56
N ILE A 250 16.02 -18.25 10.89
CA ILE A 250 16.66 -18.47 9.59
C ILE A 250 16.13 -17.49 8.54
N ALA A 251 14.86 -17.09 8.59
CA ALA A 251 14.30 -16.10 7.66
C ALA A 251 14.71 -14.65 7.97
N ILE A 252 15.32 -14.40 9.13
CA ILE A 252 15.88 -13.09 9.51
C ILE A 252 17.29 -12.96 8.92
N PHE A 253 18.09 -14.02 9.07
CA PHE A 253 19.46 -14.11 8.60
C PHE A 253 19.62 -15.36 7.73
N PRO A 254 19.18 -15.32 6.47
CA PRO A 254 19.24 -16.49 5.62
C PRO A 254 20.68 -16.86 5.33
N PRO A 255 21.09 -18.13 5.56
CA PRO A 255 22.42 -18.56 5.19
C PRO A 255 22.57 -18.49 3.66
N ALA A 256 23.79 -18.20 3.19
CA ALA A 256 24.08 -18.12 1.78
C ALA A 256 23.62 -19.41 1.06
N GLY A 257 22.79 -19.27 0.02
CA GLY A 257 22.26 -20.41 -0.73
C GLY A 257 21.00 -21.07 -0.15
N ALA A 258 20.43 -20.56 0.94
CA ALA A 258 19.14 -21.05 1.45
C ALA A 258 18.02 -20.93 0.41
N SER A 259 17.25 -21.99 0.26
CA SER A 259 16.04 -21.95 -0.57
C SER A 259 14.89 -21.30 0.21
N LEU A 260 13.89 -20.80 -0.53
CA LEU A 260 12.70 -20.23 0.10
C LEU A 260 12.00 -21.25 1.02
N GLY A 261 12.00 -22.53 0.63
CA GLY A 261 11.42 -23.62 1.41
C GLY A 261 12.16 -23.89 2.72
N ASP A 262 13.43 -23.54 2.84
CA ASP A 262 14.20 -23.68 4.09
C ASP A 262 13.82 -22.59 5.09
N MET A 263 13.46 -21.40 4.58
CA MET A 263 13.18 -20.21 5.38
C MET A 263 11.72 -20.07 5.79
N TYR A 264 10.77 -20.61 5.01
CA TYR A 264 9.34 -20.37 5.22
C TYR A 264 8.52 -21.66 5.16
N PHE A 265 7.39 -21.65 5.85
CA PHE A 265 6.36 -22.68 5.72
C PHE A 265 5.62 -22.48 4.39
N ILE A 266 6.03 -23.17 3.33
CA ILE A 266 5.46 -23.04 1.99
C ILE A 266 4.71 -24.29 1.59
N LYS A 267 3.48 -24.09 1.09
CA LYS A 267 2.70 -25.14 0.43
C LYS A 267 3.12 -25.30 -1.02
N SER A 268 3.23 -24.19 -1.73
CA SER A 268 3.58 -24.18 -3.16
C SER A 268 4.20 -22.83 -3.54
N TYR A 269 5.10 -22.84 -4.51
CA TYR A 269 5.57 -21.63 -5.18
C TYR A 269 5.35 -21.77 -6.68
N PHE A 270 5.05 -20.65 -7.33
CA PHE A 270 4.73 -20.56 -8.73
C PHE A 270 5.56 -19.45 -9.35
N ALA A 271 5.61 -19.40 -10.69
CA ALA A 271 6.28 -18.32 -11.42
C ALA A 271 5.80 -16.90 -11.04
N ASN A 272 4.63 -16.79 -10.39
CA ASN A 272 3.90 -15.55 -10.16
C ASN A 272 3.46 -15.35 -8.69
N GLY A 273 4.02 -16.12 -7.75
CA GLY A 273 3.67 -16.00 -6.33
C GLY A 273 3.82 -17.30 -5.55
N SER A 274 3.59 -17.23 -4.25
CA SER A 274 3.74 -18.37 -3.34
C SER A 274 2.58 -18.48 -2.37
N THR A 275 2.22 -19.71 -2.02
CA THR A 275 1.25 -20.04 -0.98
C THR A 275 2.01 -20.45 0.28
N PHE A 276 1.80 -19.71 1.36
CA PHE A 276 2.43 -19.92 2.66
C PHE A 276 1.43 -20.48 3.66
N TYR A 277 1.91 -21.27 4.61
CA TYR A 277 1.14 -21.61 5.80
C TYR A 277 1.30 -20.52 6.85
N TYR A 278 0.27 -20.30 7.65
CA TYR A 278 0.27 -19.37 8.78
C TYR A 278 -0.06 -20.06 10.12
N ASP A 279 0.29 -21.33 10.24
CA ASP A 279 -0.01 -22.22 11.37
C ASP A 279 1.19 -22.48 12.31
N ASN A 280 2.34 -21.82 12.07
CA ASN A 280 3.64 -22.05 12.72
C ASN A 280 4.26 -23.46 12.47
N ALA A 281 3.70 -24.29 11.61
CA ALA A 281 4.12 -25.69 11.48
C ALA A 281 4.24 -26.18 10.02
N GLY A 282 3.53 -25.55 9.09
CA GLY A 282 3.53 -25.92 7.68
C GLY A 282 2.70 -27.15 7.35
N ILE A 283 1.63 -27.42 8.12
CA ILE A 283 0.88 -28.69 8.05
C ILE A 283 -0.63 -28.50 7.81
N ASP A 284 -1.26 -27.45 8.35
CA ASP A 284 -2.70 -27.25 8.28
C ASP A 284 -3.10 -26.64 6.93
N GLU A 285 -3.62 -27.47 6.03
CA GLU A 285 -4.06 -27.05 4.69
C GLU A 285 -5.24 -26.07 4.70
N THR A 286 -5.91 -25.87 5.83
CA THR A 286 -6.94 -24.84 5.99
C THR A 286 -6.36 -23.47 6.33
N LYS A 287 -5.06 -23.40 6.65
CA LYS A 287 -4.34 -22.21 7.13
C LYS A 287 -3.33 -21.73 6.08
N LEU A 288 -3.84 -21.35 4.90
CA LEU A 288 -3.04 -20.96 3.75
C LEU A 288 -3.29 -19.52 3.31
N ILE A 289 -2.21 -18.78 3.01
CA ILE A 289 -2.26 -17.46 2.39
C ILE A 289 -1.50 -17.48 1.06
N TYR A 290 -2.15 -16.99 0.00
CA TYR A 290 -1.49 -16.75 -1.28
C TYR A 290 -1.00 -15.31 -1.37
N LEU A 291 0.30 -15.16 -1.60
CA LEU A 291 0.96 -13.88 -1.86
C LEU A 291 1.46 -13.90 -3.31
N PRO A 292 0.88 -13.09 -4.20
CA PRO A 292 1.39 -12.96 -5.56
C PRO A 292 2.70 -12.18 -5.62
N GLU A 293 3.51 -12.49 -6.62
CA GLU A 293 4.44 -11.50 -7.15
C GLU A 293 3.68 -10.50 -8.00
N THR A 294 4.08 -9.24 -7.94
CA THR A 294 3.36 -8.15 -8.59
C THR A 294 4.28 -7.37 -9.53
N TYR A 295 3.79 -7.04 -10.71
CA TYR A 295 4.41 -6.07 -11.61
C TYR A 295 4.13 -4.66 -11.13
N ARG A 296 5.06 -4.12 -10.33
CA ARG A 296 4.96 -2.80 -9.72
C ARG A 296 5.74 -1.74 -10.49
N PRO A 297 5.38 -0.45 -10.42
CA PRO A 297 6.25 0.61 -10.92
C PRO A 297 7.65 0.49 -10.31
N ASN A 298 8.67 0.60 -11.16
CA ASN A 298 10.07 0.48 -10.78
C ASN A 298 10.90 1.60 -11.40
N GLY A 299 11.96 2.04 -10.71
CA GLY A 299 12.86 3.04 -11.23
C GLY A 299 12.22 4.44 -11.32
N ASP A 300 12.22 5.00 -12.53
CA ASP A 300 11.46 6.20 -12.91
C ASP A 300 9.95 5.94 -13.01
N GLY A 301 9.51 4.71 -12.69
CA GLY A 301 8.13 4.32 -12.62
C GLY A 301 7.48 4.03 -13.98
N ILE A 302 8.18 4.25 -15.10
CA ILE A 302 7.72 3.89 -16.45
C ILE A 302 7.73 2.37 -16.61
N LYS A 303 8.84 1.73 -16.22
CA LYS A 303 8.99 0.26 -16.25
C LYS A 303 8.25 -0.41 -15.10
N LEU A 304 7.80 -1.64 -15.35
CA LEU A 304 7.30 -2.52 -14.31
C LEU A 304 8.36 -3.56 -13.94
N GLY A 305 8.55 -3.78 -12.65
CA GLY A 305 9.41 -4.84 -12.12
C GLY A 305 8.55 -5.87 -11.39
N LYS A 306 8.80 -7.17 -11.64
CA LYS A 306 8.10 -8.26 -10.96
C LYS A 306 8.85 -8.65 -9.69
N ARG A 307 8.23 -8.44 -8.53
CA ARG A 307 8.69 -8.97 -7.23
C ARG A 307 7.49 -9.16 -6.30
N GLY A 308 7.56 -10.11 -5.36
CA GLY A 308 6.68 -10.15 -4.20
C GLY A 308 7.18 -9.15 -3.17
N VAL A 309 6.57 -7.97 -3.06
CA VAL A 309 6.98 -6.95 -2.10
C VAL A 309 5.77 -6.34 -1.41
N TYR A 310 5.80 -6.33 -0.08
CA TYR A 310 4.65 -6.07 0.77
C TYR A 310 5.04 -5.09 1.87
N TRP A 311 4.52 -3.88 1.76
CA TRP A 311 4.73 -2.87 2.78
C TRP A 311 4.08 -3.26 4.10
N CYS A 312 4.79 -2.94 5.18
CA CYS A 312 4.32 -3.04 6.55
C CYS A 312 4.24 -1.63 7.16
N SER A 313 3.47 -1.45 8.23
CA SER A 313 3.31 -0.15 8.89
C SER A 313 4.53 0.28 9.70
N SER A 314 5.45 -0.64 9.97
CA SER A 314 6.61 -0.40 10.84
C SER A 314 7.69 0.41 10.12
N PRO A 315 8.16 1.54 10.69
CA PRO A 315 9.32 2.25 10.21
C PRO A 315 10.58 1.41 10.35
N HIS A 316 11.64 1.79 9.64
CA HIS A 316 12.98 1.33 9.97
C HIS A 316 13.54 2.15 11.15
N PRO A 317 14.48 1.59 11.96
CA PRO A 317 15.19 2.30 13.02
C PRO A 317 15.60 3.75 12.70
N ALA A 318 15.70 4.57 13.75
CA ALA A 318 15.86 6.03 13.70
C ALA A 318 17.03 6.54 12.83
N ASP A 319 18.06 5.76 12.54
CA ASP A 319 19.17 6.14 11.66
C ASP A 319 18.83 6.00 10.16
N LYS A 320 17.67 5.42 9.81
CA LYS A 320 17.19 5.25 8.41
C LYS A 320 15.75 5.69 8.23
N GLU A 321 15.43 6.90 8.68
CA GLU A 321 14.09 7.51 8.57
C GLU A 321 13.51 7.60 7.14
N HIS A 322 14.35 7.45 6.12
CA HIS A 322 13.94 7.41 4.73
C HIS A 322 13.42 6.05 4.26
N SER A 323 13.42 5.04 5.14
CA SER A 323 13.07 3.64 4.84
C SER A 323 11.96 3.10 5.76
N GLY A 324 11.20 2.14 5.24
CA GLY A 324 10.22 1.35 6.01
C GLY A 324 10.54 -0.15 5.93
N LEU A 325 9.93 -0.95 6.81
CA LEU A 325 10.05 -2.40 6.77
C LEU A 325 9.07 -3.01 5.75
N MET A 326 9.53 -4.06 5.09
CA MET A 326 8.82 -4.69 4.00
C MET A 326 9.02 -6.20 4.05
N PHE A 327 7.95 -6.96 3.83
CA PHE A 327 8.08 -8.38 3.52
C PHE A 327 8.33 -8.56 2.02
N ASN A 328 9.44 -9.20 1.67
CA ASN A 328 9.83 -9.44 0.30
C ASN A 328 10.08 -10.92 0.01
N PHE A 329 9.66 -11.34 -1.18
CA PHE A 329 10.03 -12.61 -1.76
C PHE A 329 10.14 -12.57 -3.28
N HIS A 330 11.09 -13.32 -3.81
CA HIS A 330 11.16 -13.68 -5.20
C HIS A 330 11.68 -15.12 -5.42
N PRO A 331 10.90 -16.01 -6.07
CA PRO A 331 11.34 -17.37 -6.42
C PRO A 331 12.34 -17.36 -7.60
N TYR A 332 13.61 -17.01 -7.37
CA TYR A 332 14.67 -17.04 -8.38
C TYR A 332 15.62 -18.21 -8.10
N THR A 333 16.03 -18.93 -9.12
CA THR A 333 17.29 -19.67 -9.04
C THR A 333 18.47 -18.69 -8.95
N ALA A 334 19.20 -18.77 -7.83
CA ALA A 334 20.62 -18.46 -7.56
C ALA A 334 21.20 -17.06 -7.90
N MET A 335 21.55 -16.32 -6.83
CA MET A 335 22.74 -15.45 -6.71
C MET A 335 22.61 -13.92 -6.55
N ASP A 336 21.45 -13.35 -6.17
CA ASP A 336 21.41 -12.04 -5.49
C ASP A 336 20.21 -11.97 -4.55
N PHE A 337 20.46 -12.28 -3.27
CA PHE A 337 19.42 -12.47 -2.26
C PHE A 337 19.07 -11.14 -1.57
N GLU A 338 17.83 -10.70 -1.69
CA GLU A 338 17.23 -9.77 -0.72
C GLU A 338 15.94 -10.42 -0.24
N TYR A 339 16.04 -11.14 0.87
CA TYR A 339 14.92 -11.70 1.63
C TYR A 339 15.16 -11.31 3.06
N ASN A 340 14.35 -10.39 3.57
CA ASN A 340 14.42 -10.00 4.97
C ASN A 340 13.07 -9.38 5.34
N ILE A 341 12.39 -9.95 6.35
CA ILE A 341 11.20 -9.32 6.96
C ILE A 341 11.54 -7.89 7.46
N TYR A 342 12.83 -7.63 7.65
CA TYR A 342 13.42 -6.37 8.08
C TYR A 342 14.19 -5.63 6.99
N ASN A 343 13.96 -5.91 5.70
CA ASN A 343 14.69 -5.20 4.65
C ASN A 343 14.34 -3.70 4.69
N PRO A 344 15.29 -2.79 5.00
CA PRO A 344 15.08 -1.37 4.80
C PRO A 344 14.81 -1.12 3.32
N VAL A 345 13.59 -0.71 3.01
CA VAL A 345 13.29 -0.27 1.65
C VAL A 345 12.94 1.20 1.69
N VAL A 346 13.54 1.94 0.77
CA VAL A 346 13.31 3.37 0.64
C VAL A 346 11.82 3.62 0.41
N THR A 347 11.28 4.55 1.17
CA THR A 347 9.84 4.85 1.25
C THR A 347 9.26 5.26 -0.11
N SER A 348 10.09 5.73 -1.04
CA SER A 348 9.71 6.07 -2.43
C SER A 348 9.33 4.86 -3.29
N THR A 349 9.67 3.64 -2.86
CA THR A 349 9.34 2.41 -3.60
C THR A 349 7.85 2.09 -3.52
N PRO A 350 7.16 1.86 -4.66
CA PRO A 350 5.81 1.32 -4.63
C PRO A 350 5.82 -0.15 -4.22
N ALA A 351 4.96 -0.58 -3.29
CA ALA A 351 4.80 -1.99 -2.98
C ALA A 351 3.33 -2.33 -2.66
N SER A 352 3.01 -3.62 -2.66
CA SER A 352 1.68 -4.12 -2.33
C SER A 352 1.40 -3.94 -0.83
N ILE A 353 0.12 -3.92 -0.46
CA ILE A 353 -0.31 -3.91 0.95
C ILE A 353 -1.24 -5.09 1.19
N ARG A 354 -1.05 -5.75 2.34
CA ARG A 354 -1.96 -6.75 2.90
C ARG A 354 -2.53 -6.20 4.20
N CYS A 355 -3.81 -5.86 4.21
CA CYS A 355 -4.43 -5.22 5.38
C CYS A 355 -4.75 -6.26 6.47
N VAL A 356 -4.64 -5.83 7.73
CA VAL A 356 -5.13 -6.56 8.91
C VAL A 356 -6.35 -5.85 9.48
N LYS A 357 -7.22 -6.58 10.16
CA LYS A 357 -8.34 -5.99 10.90
C LYS A 357 -7.80 -5.13 12.04
N GLU A 358 -8.46 -3.98 12.27
CA GLU A 358 -8.14 -3.06 13.36
C GLU A 358 -8.23 -3.71 14.74
#